data_AF-A0AAP8NMC3-F1
#
_entry.id   AF-A0AAP8NMC3-F1
#
_cell.length_a   1.000
_cell.length_b   1.000
_cell.length_c   1.000
_cell.angle_alpha   90.00
_cell.angle_beta   90.00
_cell.angle_gamma   90.00
#
_symmetry.space_group_name_H-M   'P 1'
#
loop_
_entity.id
_entity.type
_entity.pdbx_description
1 polymer ?
#
loop_
_entity_poly.entity_id
_entity_poly.type
_entity_poly.pdbx_seq_one_letter_code
_entity_poly.pdbx_strand_id
1 'polypeptide(L)'
;MTQKEKEELRNLPSNSPRLLNQTQLAAALGVTMAFTSAMKKWGCPFPGGRILIKDALAWLKANPEFRPYKERKSPTGPHGIPQCNLDAYKTSPN
;
A
#
# COMPACT_ATOMS: atom_id res chain seq x y z
N MET A 1 -18.41 -4.22 -4.79
CA MET A 1 -18.62 -2.93 -4.09
C MET A 1 -19.53 -2.10 -4.94
N THR A 2 -20.67 -1.70 -4.39
CA THR A 2 -21.69 -0.90 -5.09
C THR A 2 -21.25 0.57 -5.21
N GLN A 3 -21.88 1.34 -6.10
CA GLN A 3 -21.61 2.77 -6.23
C GLN A 3 -21.94 3.54 -4.94
N LYS A 4 -23.04 3.16 -4.28
CA LYS A 4 -23.46 3.73 -2.99
C LYS A 4 -22.39 3.52 -1.91
N GLU A 5 -21.90 2.29 -1.74
CA GLU A 5 -20.83 2.01 -0.76
C GLU A 5 -19.56 2.81 -1.06
N LYS A 6 -19.20 2.97 -2.34
CA LYS A 6 -18.01 3.74 -2.73
C LYS A 6 -18.15 5.21 -2.32
N GLU A 7 -19.34 5.79 -2.50
CA GLU A 7 -19.64 7.14 -2.07
C GLU A 7 -19.61 7.30 -0.55
N GLU A 8 -20.20 6.36 0.20
CA GLU A 8 -20.11 6.36 1.66
C GLU A 8 -18.65 6.30 2.15
N LEU A 9 -17.82 5.48 1.50
CA LEU A 9 -16.40 5.38 1.83
C LEU A 9 -15.64 6.69 1.54
N ARG A 10 -15.95 7.39 0.45
CA ARG A 10 -15.36 8.70 0.12
C ARG A 10 -15.75 9.79 1.13
N ASN A 11 -16.93 9.67 1.73
CA ASN A 11 -17.42 10.60 2.76
C ASN A 11 -16.96 10.24 4.18
N LEU A 12 -16.15 9.18 4.36
CA LEU A 12 -15.64 8.82 5.68
C LEU A 12 -14.71 9.91 6.24
N PRO A 13 -14.82 10.24 7.54
CA PRO A 13 -13.87 11.14 8.17
C PRO A 13 -12.48 10.50 8.23
N SER A 14 -11.43 11.30 8.07
CA SER A 14 -10.04 10.81 8.06
C SER A 14 -9.63 10.11 9.36
N ASN A 15 -10.24 10.46 10.49
CA ASN A 15 -10.02 9.82 11.79
C ASN A 15 -10.99 8.65 12.07
N SER A 16 -11.70 8.14 11.06
CA SER A 16 -12.59 6.99 11.22
C SER A 16 -11.81 5.79 11.79
N PRO A 17 -12.34 5.09 12.83
CA PRO A 17 -11.73 3.87 13.36
C PRO A 17 -11.96 2.65 12.46
N ARG A 18 -12.58 2.83 11.28
CA ARG A 18 -12.90 1.75 10.36
C ARG A 18 -11.64 1.22 9.68
N LEU A 19 -11.37 -0.07 9.89
CA LEU A 19 -10.31 -0.79 9.18
C LEU A 19 -10.74 -1.08 7.74
N LEU A 20 -9.99 -0.57 6.78
CA LEU A 20 -10.28 -0.69 5.36
C LEU A 20 -9.32 -1.68 4.69
N ASN A 21 -9.85 -2.53 3.82
CA ASN A 21 -9.03 -3.28 2.87
C ASN A 21 -8.53 -2.34 1.75
N GLN A 22 -7.63 -2.82 0.89
CA GLN A 22 -7.04 -2.00 -0.20
C GLN A 22 -8.08 -1.33 -1.10
N THR A 23 -9.10 -2.06 -1.53
CA THR A 23 -10.16 -1.55 -2.41
C THR A 23 -10.99 -0.46 -1.74
N GLN A 24 -11.32 -0.67 -0.46
CA GLN A 24 -12.08 0.31 0.33
C GLN A 24 -11.24 1.55 0.64
N LEU A 25 -9.95 1.39 0.94
CA LEU A 25 -9.03 2.49 1.16
C LEU A 25 -8.87 3.32 -0.12
N ALA A 26 -8.75 2.67 -1.28
CA ALA A 26 -8.68 3.36 -2.56
C ALA A 26 -9.94 4.22 -2.79
N ALA A 27 -11.13 3.68 -2.50
CA ALA A 27 -12.37 4.43 -2.54
C ALA A 27 -12.38 5.62 -1.56
N ALA A 28 -11.96 5.40 -0.31
CA ALA A 28 -11.94 6.41 0.73
C ALA A 28 -10.98 7.57 0.43
N LEU A 29 -9.80 7.26 -0.13
CA LEU A 29 -8.82 8.26 -0.57
C LEU A 29 -9.16 8.85 -1.96
N GLY A 30 -10.17 8.33 -2.65
CA GLY A 30 -10.51 8.72 -4.01
C GLY A 30 -9.46 8.37 -5.06
N VAL A 31 -8.59 7.39 -4.78
CA VAL A 31 -7.49 6.95 -5.66
C VAL A 31 -7.80 5.60 -6.33
N THR A 32 -6.93 5.16 -7.24
CA THR A 32 -7.04 3.85 -7.87
C THR A 32 -6.53 2.73 -6.97
N MET A 33 -7.03 1.50 -7.14
CA MET A 33 -6.55 0.34 -6.38
C MET A 33 -5.04 0.09 -6.60
N ALA A 34 -4.54 0.38 -7.80
CA ALA A 34 -3.11 0.32 -8.13
C ALA A 34 -2.27 1.22 -7.22
N PHE A 35 -2.78 2.39 -6.84
CA PHE A 35 -2.12 3.29 -5.90
C PHE A 35 -1.91 2.63 -4.53
N THR A 36 -2.97 2.02 -3.97
CA THR A 36 -2.88 1.33 -2.66
C THR A 36 -2.00 0.08 -2.71
N SER A 37 -1.99 -0.62 -3.85
CA SER A 37 -1.06 -1.74 -4.09
C SER A 37 0.39 -1.26 -4.14
N ALA A 38 0.65 -0.10 -4.77
CA ALA A 38 1.96 0.51 -4.80
C ALA A 38 2.39 0.97 -3.40
N MET A 39 1.50 1.54 -2.59
CA MET A 39 1.78 1.89 -1.18
C MET A 39 2.27 0.66 -0.41
N LYS A 40 1.57 -0.47 -0.53
CA LYS A 40 1.96 -1.72 0.11
C LYS A 40 3.35 -2.20 -0.36
N LYS A 41 3.63 -2.13 -1.67
CA LYS A 41 4.95 -2.49 -2.23
C LYS A 41 6.08 -1.56 -1.77
N TRP A 42 5.76 -0.29 -1.50
CA TRP A 42 6.69 0.70 -0.97
C TRP A 42 6.98 0.54 0.54
N GLY A 43 6.25 -0.33 1.23
CA GLY A 43 6.44 -0.59 2.66
C GLY A 43 5.42 0.10 3.57
N CYS A 44 4.28 0.56 3.04
CA CYS A 44 3.16 0.99 3.88
C CYS A 44 2.65 -0.19 4.72
N PRO A 45 2.52 -0.04 6.05
CA PRO A 45 2.09 -1.12 6.92
C PRO A 45 0.58 -1.39 6.77
N PHE A 46 0.24 -2.60 6.32
CA PHE A 46 -1.14 -3.11 6.28
C PHE A 46 -1.30 -4.27 7.28
N PRO A 47 -1.45 -4.01 8.59
CA PRO A 47 -1.64 -5.05 9.59
C PRO A 47 -2.89 -5.89 9.27
N GLY A 48 -2.73 -7.21 9.19
CA GLY A 48 -3.83 -8.12 8.81
C GLY A 48 -4.44 -7.81 7.42
N GLY A 49 -3.68 -7.14 6.54
CA GLY A 49 -4.15 -6.73 5.21
C GLY A 49 -5.12 -5.54 5.21
N ARG A 50 -5.26 -4.83 6.33
CA ARG A 50 -6.14 -3.67 6.47
C ARG A 50 -5.36 -2.49 7.04
N ILE A 51 -5.90 -1.28 6.89
CA ILE A 51 -5.31 -0.05 7.43
C ILE A 51 -6.41 0.97 7.75
N LEU A 52 -6.14 1.88 8.68
CA LEU A 52 -6.98 3.04 8.94
C LEU A 52 -6.67 4.17 7.96
N ILE A 53 -7.66 5.02 7.66
CA ILE A 53 -7.47 6.18 6.78
C ILE A 53 -6.39 7.12 7.34
N LYS A 54 -6.43 7.39 8.66
CA LYS A 54 -5.44 8.25 9.33
C LYS A 54 -4.00 7.74 9.16
N ASP A 55 -3.79 6.43 9.28
CA ASP A 55 -2.46 5.83 9.20
C ASP A 55 -1.96 5.82 7.76
N ALA A 56 -2.83 5.55 6.80
CA ALA A 56 -2.52 5.68 5.38
C ALA A 56 -2.10 7.11 5.02
N LEU A 57 -2.83 8.12 5.50
CA LEU A 57 -2.51 9.53 5.30
C LEU A 57 -1.22 9.95 6.01
N ALA A 58 -1.01 9.49 7.25
CA ALA A 58 0.23 9.74 7.99
C ALA A 58 1.44 9.15 7.26
N TRP A 59 1.29 7.93 6.71
CA TRP A 59 2.33 7.31 5.90
C TRP A 59 2.60 8.10 4.61
N LEU A 60 1.57 8.57 3.90
CA LEU A 60 1.75 9.43 2.72
C LEU A 60 2.45 10.75 3.05
N LYS A 61 2.11 11.37 4.18
CA LYS A 61 2.79 12.59 4.66
C LYS A 61 4.25 12.34 5.01
N ALA A 62 4.57 11.18 5.58
CA ALA A 62 5.93 10.77 5.91
C ALA A 62 6.74 10.34 4.68
N ASN A 63 6.09 9.95 3.58
CA ASN A 63 6.71 9.48 2.35
C ASN A 63 6.35 10.38 1.15
N PRO A 64 6.79 11.66 1.12
CA PRO A 64 6.46 12.59 0.04
C PRO A 64 7.07 12.17 -1.31
N GLU A 65 8.11 11.34 -1.30
CA GLU A 65 8.71 10.78 -2.51
C GLU A 65 7.95 9.58 -3.10
N PHE A 66 6.91 9.10 -2.40
CA PHE A 66 6.09 8.00 -2.88
C PHE A 66 5.46 8.38 -4.22
N ARG A 67 5.84 7.63 -5.26
CA ARG A 67 5.26 7.75 -6.59
C ARG A 67 4.70 6.40 -7.02
N PRO A 68 3.37 6.26 -7.16
CA PRO A 68 2.71 4.97 -7.38
C PRO A 68 3.14 4.27 -8.68
N TYR A 69 3.55 5.04 -9.70
CA TYR A 69 3.96 4.54 -11.02
C TYR A 69 5.47 4.57 -11.24
N LYS A 70 6.27 5.03 -10.26
CA LYS A 70 7.72 4.94 -10.37
C LYS A 70 8.09 3.53 -9.95
N GLU A 71 8.46 2.70 -10.92
CA GLU A 71 9.12 1.45 -10.61
C GLU A 71 10.29 1.76 -9.69
N ARG A 72 10.31 1.09 -8.53
CA ARG A 72 11.52 1.02 -7.73
C ARG A 72 12.55 0.42 -8.68
N LYS A 73 13.58 1.18 -9.07
CA LYS A 73 14.73 0.58 -9.73
C LYS A 73 15.27 -0.41 -8.71
N SER A 74 14.86 -1.67 -8.82
CA SER A 74 15.51 -2.76 -8.13
C SER A 74 16.99 -2.60 -8.46
N PRO A 75 17.92 -2.77 -7.51
CA PRO A 75 19.31 -2.91 -7.87
C PRO A 75 19.36 -4.11 -8.80
N THR A 76 19.43 -3.83 -10.10
CA THR A 76 19.56 -4.84 -11.11
C THR A 76 20.95 -5.40 -10.91
N GLY A 77 21.05 -6.59 -10.33
CA GLY A 77 22.31 -7.35 -10.39
C GLY A 77 22.75 -7.45 -11.86
N PRO A 78 24.01 -7.81 -12.15
CA PRO A 78 24.61 -7.71 -13.49
C PRO A 78 23.88 -8.46 -14.64
N HIS A 79 22.77 -9.14 -14.38
CA HIS A 79 21.99 -9.95 -15.33
C HIS A 79 20.47 -9.61 -15.39
N GLY A 80 19.99 -8.48 -14.86
CA GLY A 80 18.58 -8.10 -15.10
C GLY A 80 17.54 -8.72 -14.15
N ILE A 81 17.94 -9.54 -13.18
CA ILE A 81 17.01 -10.31 -12.32
C ILE A 81 16.67 -9.50 -11.06
N PRO A 82 15.38 -9.31 -10.71
CA PRO A 82 14.99 -8.60 -9.49
C PRO A 82 15.37 -9.39 -8.23
N GLN A 83 16.20 -8.79 -7.38
CA GLN A 83 16.75 -9.33 -6.12
C GLN A 83 15.70 -9.47 -4.98
N CYS A 84 14.40 -9.51 -5.26
CA CYS A 84 13.38 -9.46 -4.19
C CYS A 84 13.08 -10.80 -3.50
N ASN A 85 13.75 -11.89 -3.86
CA ASN A 85 13.53 -13.21 -3.25
C ASN A 85 14.77 -13.85 -2.60
N LEU A 86 15.87 -13.11 -2.37
CA LEU A 86 17.07 -13.70 -1.77
C LEU A 86 17.00 -13.89 -0.25
N ASP A 87 16.28 -13.00 0.46
CA ASP A 87 16.22 -13.02 1.93
C ASP A 87 15.23 -14.05 2.51
N ALA A 88 14.37 -14.65 1.68
CA ALA A 88 13.37 -15.61 2.12
C ALA A 88 13.94 -17.02 2.41
N TYR A 89 15.18 -17.32 2.03
CA TYR A 89 15.79 -18.65 2.18
C TYR A 89 17.02 -18.69 3.09
N LYS A 90 17.28 -17.62 3.86
CA LYS A 90 18.43 -17.56 4.79
C LYS A 90 18.12 -17.89 6.24
N THR A 91 17.00 -18.55 6.52
CA THR A 91 16.70 -19.11 7.85
C THR A 91 16.23 -20.54 7.73
N SER A 92 17.19 -21.46 7.60
CA SER A 92 17.18 -22.74 8.31
C SER A 92 18.64 -23.14 8.61
N PRO A 93 19.01 -23.32 9.89
CA PRO A 93 20.35 -23.77 10.29
C PRO A 93 20.57 -25.25 9.92
N ASN A 94 21.84 -25.63 9.76
CA ASN A 94 22.30 -27.01 9.63
C ASN A 94 22.12 -27.75 10.96
#